data_AF-A0A851I622-F1
#
_entry.id   AF-A0A851I622-F1
#
_cell.length_a   1.000
_cell.length_b   1.000
_cell.length_c   1.000
_cell.angle_alpha   90.00
_cell.angle_beta   90.00
_cell.angle_gamma   90.00
#
_symmetry.space_group_name_H-M   'P 1'
#
loop_
_entity.id
_entity.type
_entity.pdbx_description
1 polymer ?
#
loop_
_entity_poly.entity_id
_entity_poly.type
_entity_poly.pdbx_seq_one_letter_code
_entity_poly.pdbx_strand_id
1 'polypeptide(L)'
;MSRDRKYINLTDRSKHLDLSVYNELDDFAAEVLNSDNFLKYVEARREYLFEPEETVKKYFGEEFLNDENINNKIATFSDFYYQYLIKYSDTYLYDFMAKGYTDGFRSLLTRKGINPDDLNVNWESIRSKELEYDESLVDILYSIINYELEHRGYSIFGINMGYESTLYFILPEKAFLRIDNEPQLFTIFDIGFLETIYNEIYEVAGNLGTENVRIGDFIEKRGNEYYTLFADASKNVVIENIDENDESKVKIIL
;
A
#
# COMPACT_ATOMS: atom_id res chain seq x y z
N MET A 1 -18.04 -10.43 -15.49
CA MET A 1 -18.91 -11.37 -14.76
C MET A 1 -18.70 -11.12 -13.27
N SER A 2 -19.66 -10.53 -12.58
CA SER A 2 -19.55 -10.24 -11.14
C SER A 2 -19.61 -11.55 -10.35
N ARG A 3 -18.58 -11.81 -9.54
CA ARG A 3 -18.59 -12.86 -8.52
C ARG A 3 -18.48 -12.18 -7.16
N ASP A 4 -19.52 -12.32 -6.36
CA ASP A 4 -19.55 -11.90 -4.96
C ASP A 4 -18.37 -12.49 -4.21
N ARG A 5 -17.39 -11.64 -3.85
CA ARG A 5 -16.27 -12.02 -2.98
C ARG A 5 -16.81 -12.09 -1.56
N LYS A 6 -16.97 -13.30 -1.02
CA LYS A 6 -17.25 -13.49 0.41
C LYS A 6 -15.94 -13.37 1.18
N TYR A 7 -15.77 -12.27 1.91
CA TYR A 7 -14.76 -12.15 2.96
C TYR A 7 -14.91 -13.30 3.95
N ILE A 8 -13.85 -14.08 4.18
CA ILE A 8 -13.83 -15.12 5.22
C ILE A 8 -13.39 -14.44 6.51
N ASN A 9 -14.32 -14.29 7.45
CA ASN A 9 -14.01 -13.81 8.79
C ASN A 9 -13.24 -14.91 9.54
N LEU A 10 -11.93 -14.69 9.77
CA LEU A 10 -11.00 -15.65 10.40
C LEU A 10 -11.30 -15.92 11.88
N THR A 11 -12.27 -15.21 12.48
CA THR A 11 -12.66 -15.38 13.88
C THR A 11 -13.45 -16.68 14.16
N ASP A 12 -13.94 -17.38 13.13
CA ASP A 12 -14.96 -18.44 13.30
C ASP A 12 -14.47 -19.89 13.08
N ARG A 13 -13.16 -20.16 13.17
CA ARG A 13 -12.63 -21.55 13.08
C ARG A 13 -11.80 -21.97 14.30
N SER A 14 -12.45 -22.04 15.47
CA SER A 14 -11.95 -22.92 16.54
C SER A 14 -12.51 -24.34 16.36
N LYS A 15 -11.75 -25.22 15.68
CA LYS A 15 -11.60 -26.68 15.98
C LYS A 15 -11.00 -27.56 14.87
N HIS A 16 -10.71 -27.03 13.70
CA HIS A 16 -9.80 -27.70 12.76
C HIS A 16 -8.79 -26.67 12.29
N LEU A 17 -7.54 -26.83 12.71
CA LEU A 17 -6.39 -26.11 12.16
C LEU A 17 -6.36 -26.43 10.67
N ASP A 18 -6.99 -25.58 9.86
CA ASP A 18 -6.89 -25.71 8.41
C ASP A 18 -5.50 -25.21 8.03
N LEU A 19 -4.51 -26.09 8.18
CA LEU A 19 -3.09 -25.82 7.89
C LEU A 19 -2.89 -25.27 6.48
N SER A 20 -3.83 -25.51 5.55
CA SER A 20 -3.78 -24.98 4.20
C SER A 20 -3.89 -23.45 4.13
N VAL A 21 -4.63 -22.83 5.05
CA VAL A 21 -4.73 -21.36 5.19
C VAL A 21 -3.37 -20.76 5.56
N TYR A 22 -2.56 -21.48 6.33
CA TYR A 22 -1.23 -21.02 6.68
C TYR A 22 -0.21 -21.17 5.54
N ASN A 23 -0.48 -21.98 4.52
CA ASN A 23 0.42 -22.10 3.38
C ASN A 23 0.48 -20.80 2.59
N GLU A 24 -0.67 -20.14 2.37
CA GLU A 24 -0.70 -18.85 1.67
C GLU A 24 0.12 -17.77 2.41
N LEU A 25 -0.01 -17.71 3.75
CA LEU A 25 0.76 -16.79 4.58
C LEU A 25 2.25 -17.17 4.67
N ASP A 26 2.57 -18.47 4.70
CA ASP A 26 3.96 -18.95 4.68
C ASP A 26 4.63 -18.63 3.33
N ASP A 27 3.94 -18.88 2.23
CA ASP A 27 4.41 -18.62 0.87
C ASP A 27 4.65 -17.11 0.69
N PHE A 28 3.72 -16.27 1.15
CA PHE A 28 3.92 -14.82 1.18
C PHE A 28 5.12 -14.42 2.04
N ALA A 29 5.20 -14.92 3.28
CA ALA A 29 6.29 -14.62 4.21
C ALA A 29 7.65 -15.02 3.63
N ALA A 30 7.72 -16.14 2.89
CA ALA A 30 8.93 -16.60 2.22
C ALA A 30 9.43 -15.63 1.14
N GLU A 31 8.53 -14.89 0.50
CA GLU A 31 8.87 -13.92 -0.54
C GLU A 31 9.23 -12.55 0.04
N VAL A 32 8.60 -12.13 1.13
CA VAL A 32 8.79 -10.77 1.68
C VAL A 32 9.84 -10.67 2.80
N LEU A 33 10.15 -11.78 3.48
CA LEU A 33 11.18 -11.84 4.51
C LEU A 33 12.51 -12.31 3.92
N ASN A 34 13.61 -11.80 4.47
CA ASN A 34 14.92 -12.41 4.23
C ASN A 34 14.99 -13.81 4.87
N SER A 35 15.97 -14.62 4.45
CA SER A 35 16.09 -16.01 4.88
C SER A 35 16.14 -16.19 6.40
N ASP A 36 16.85 -15.31 7.11
CA ASP A 36 16.98 -15.40 8.58
C ASP A 36 15.65 -15.07 9.27
N ASN A 37 14.95 -14.04 8.81
CA ASN A 37 13.66 -13.64 9.37
C ASN A 37 12.55 -14.62 9.00
N PHE A 38 12.61 -15.27 7.83
CA PHE A 38 11.66 -16.33 7.47
C PHE A 38 11.84 -17.58 8.36
N LEU A 39 13.08 -18.00 8.62
CA LEU A 39 13.33 -19.12 9.55
C LEU A 39 12.81 -18.81 10.97
N LYS A 40 13.05 -17.59 11.45
CA LYS A 40 12.49 -17.12 12.72
C LYS A 40 10.96 -17.06 12.69
N TYR A 41 10.35 -16.69 11.56
CA TYR A 41 8.90 -16.66 11.41
C TYR A 41 8.30 -18.06 11.56
N VAL A 42 8.89 -19.07 10.92
CA VAL A 42 8.42 -20.46 11.02
C VAL A 42 8.45 -20.97 12.47
N GLU A 43 9.51 -20.64 13.20
CA GLU A 43 9.63 -20.93 14.64
C GLU A 43 8.59 -20.15 15.45
N ALA A 44 8.51 -18.83 15.27
CA ALA A 44 7.61 -17.95 15.99
C ALA A 44 6.13 -18.33 15.79
N ARG A 45 5.74 -18.67 14.55
CA ARG A 45 4.40 -19.18 14.23
C ARG A 45 4.10 -20.45 15.00
N ARG A 46 5.04 -21.40 15.01
CA ARG A 46 4.87 -22.66 15.73
C ARG A 46 4.70 -22.39 17.22
N GLU A 47 5.56 -21.55 17.80
CA GLU A 47 5.45 -21.15 19.21
C GLU A 47 4.10 -20.49 19.50
N TYR A 48 3.64 -19.58 18.65
CA TYR A 48 2.34 -18.90 18.82
C TYR A 48 1.18 -19.88 18.84
N LEU A 49 1.21 -20.92 18.00
CA LEU A 49 0.15 -21.95 17.96
C LEU A 49 0.05 -22.77 19.25
N PHE A 50 1.11 -22.86 20.04
CA PHE A 50 1.13 -23.59 21.32
C PHE A 50 1.01 -22.65 22.54
N GLU A 51 1.72 -21.52 22.53
CA GLU A 51 1.82 -20.57 23.64
C GLU A 51 1.70 -19.11 23.12
N PRO A 52 0.49 -18.64 22.73
CA PRO A 52 0.30 -17.34 22.09
C PRO A 52 0.84 -16.16 22.90
N GLU A 53 0.50 -16.09 24.19
CA GLU A 53 0.87 -14.95 25.04
C GLU A 53 2.39 -14.85 25.25
N GLU A 54 3.03 -15.97 25.60
CA GLU A 54 4.49 -16.01 25.78
C GLU A 54 5.24 -15.72 24.48
N THR A 55 4.69 -16.16 23.35
CA THR A 55 5.24 -15.84 22.03
C THR A 55 5.13 -14.34 21.74
N VAL A 56 3.98 -13.72 22.00
CA VAL A 56 3.82 -12.26 21.83
C VAL A 56 4.82 -11.49 22.68
N LYS A 57 5.01 -11.86 23.95
CA LYS A 57 6.03 -11.24 24.82
C LYS A 57 7.43 -11.40 24.25
N LYS A 58 7.77 -12.60 23.77
CA LYS A 58 9.10 -12.91 23.22
C LYS A 58 9.44 -12.08 21.99
N TYR A 59 8.50 -11.92 21.05
CA TYR A 59 8.79 -11.27 19.76
C TYR A 59 8.42 -9.80 19.70
N PHE A 60 7.46 -9.33 20.50
CA PHE A 60 6.94 -7.96 20.43
C PHE A 60 7.12 -7.20 21.75
N GLY A 61 6.79 -7.82 22.88
CA GLY A 61 6.84 -7.22 24.21
C GLY A 61 5.53 -7.46 24.98
N GLU A 62 5.54 -7.24 26.31
CA GLU A 62 4.34 -7.42 27.15
C GLU A 62 3.25 -6.40 26.84
N GLU A 63 3.61 -5.22 26.33
CA GLU A 63 2.70 -4.14 25.97
C GLU A 63 1.71 -4.55 24.86
N PHE A 64 2.08 -5.52 24.01
CA PHE A 64 1.22 -6.02 22.93
C PHE A 64 0.11 -6.97 23.41
N LEU A 65 0.09 -7.34 24.71
CA LEU A 65 -0.95 -8.21 25.29
C LEU A 65 -2.15 -7.46 25.86
N ASN A 66 -1.92 -6.31 26.50
CA ASN A 66 -2.85 -5.79 27.51
C ASN A 66 -3.25 -4.31 27.34
N ASP A 67 -2.68 -3.59 26.38
CA ASP A 67 -2.95 -2.15 26.31
C ASP A 67 -4.17 -1.82 25.45
N GLU A 68 -5.27 -1.40 26.09
CA GLU A 68 -6.45 -0.86 25.43
C GLU A 68 -6.17 0.45 24.67
N ASN A 69 -5.02 1.10 24.91
CA ASN A 69 -4.63 2.35 24.24
C ASN A 69 -3.69 2.15 23.04
N ILE A 70 -3.26 0.91 22.75
CA ILE A 70 -2.41 0.62 21.59
C ILE A 70 -3.27 -0.10 20.54
N ASN A 71 -3.42 0.51 19.36
CA ASN A 71 -4.04 -0.11 18.17
C ASN A 71 -3.33 -1.39 17.68
N ASN A 72 -2.34 -1.90 18.42
CA ASN A 72 -1.47 -3.02 18.06
C ASN A 72 -1.61 -4.22 19.01
N LYS A 73 -2.67 -4.30 19.82
CA LYS A 73 -2.92 -5.50 20.64
C LYS A 73 -2.95 -6.74 19.74
N ILE A 74 -2.17 -7.76 20.09
CA ILE A 74 -2.13 -9.04 19.36
C ILE A 74 -3.09 -10.01 20.04
N ALA A 75 -4.32 -10.07 19.53
CA ALA A 75 -5.38 -10.95 20.06
C ALA A 75 -5.58 -12.22 19.21
N THR A 76 -5.23 -12.15 17.92
CA THR A 76 -5.41 -13.23 16.95
C THR A 76 -4.11 -13.55 16.23
N PHE A 77 -4.08 -14.68 15.53
CA PHE A 77 -2.94 -15.04 14.68
C PHE A 77 -2.74 -14.04 13.54
N SER A 78 -3.81 -13.47 12.99
CA SER A 78 -3.71 -12.43 11.96
C SER A 78 -2.98 -11.20 12.49
N ASP A 79 -3.29 -10.77 13.72
CA ASP A 79 -2.60 -9.64 14.35
C ASP A 79 -1.12 -9.97 14.55
N PHE A 80 -0.83 -11.18 15.03
CA PHE A 80 0.55 -11.66 15.20
C PHE A 80 1.31 -11.62 13.89
N TYR A 81 0.72 -12.17 12.82
CA TYR A 81 1.32 -12.22 11.49
C TYR A 81 1.58 -10.83 10.93
N TYR A 82 0.57 -9.95 11.00
CA TYR A 82 0.66 -8.58 10.48
C TYR A 82 1.73 -7.77 11.21
N GLN A 83 1.76 -7.83 12.56
CA GLN A 83 2.79 -7.20 13.37
C GLN A 83 4.18 -7.82 13.13
N TYR A 84 4.25 -9.12 12.86
CA TYR A 84 5.50 -9.78 12.49
C TYR A 84 6.07 -9.20 11.19
N LEU A 85 5.23 -9.05 10.16
CA LEU A 85 5.64 -8.43 8.91
C LEU A 85 6.11 -6.99 9.13
N ILE A 86 5.37 -6.19 9.90
CA ILE A 86 5.77 -4.80 10.24
C ILE A 86 7.17 -4.77 10.87
N LYS A 87 7.44 -5.66 11.82
CA LYS A 87 8.68 -5.63 12.60
C LYS A 87 9.89 -6.25 11.89
N TYR A 88 9.67 -7.29 11.09
CA TYR A 88 10.74 -8.15 10.58
C TYR A 88 10.88 -8.15 9.05
N SER A 89 10.01 -7.46 8.31
CA SER A 89 10.16 -7.26 6.86
C SER A 89 10.61 -5.84 6.53
N ASP A 90 11.18 -5.65 5.34
CA ASP A 90 11.43 -4.32 4.78
C ASP A 90 10.14 -3.80 4.13
N THR A 91 9.21 -3.37 4.97
CA THR A 91 7.89 -2.85 4.58
C THR A 91 7.71 -1.39 5.00
N TYR A 92 6.70 -0.71 4.46
CA TYR A 92 6.21 0.57 4.95
C TYR A 92 4.75 0.42 5.38
N LEU A 93 4.49 0.59 6.68
CA LEU A 93 3.14 0.68 7.24
C LEU A 93 2.59 2.09 7.00
N TYR A 94 1.54 2.15 6.20
CA TYR A 94 0.74 3.35 5.97
C TYR A 94 -0.62 3.19 6.63
N ASP A 95 -0.90 4.01 7.64
CA ASP A 95 -2.25 4.10 8.22
C ASP A 95 -3.12 4.99 7.33
N PHE A 96 -4.38 4.60 7.11
CA PHE A 96 -5.27 5.34 6.22
C PHE A 96 -5.44 6.79 6.66
N MET A 97 -5.47 7.70 5.69
CA MET A 97 -5.51 9.15 5.88
C MET A 97 -4.28 9.75 6.59
N ALA A 98 -3.27 8.95 6.95
CA ALA A 98 -2.06 9.48 7.57
C ALA A 98 -1.28 10.37 6.59
N LYS A 99 -0.55 11.33 7.15
CA LYS A 99 0.42 12.13 6.39
C LYS A 99 1.83 11.60 6.65
N GLY A 100 2.81 12.10 5.92
CA GLY A 100 4.20 11.64 5.94
C GLY A 100 4.47 10.44 5.02
N TYR A 101 3.53 10.07 4.14
CA TYR A 101 3.72 8.95 3.22
C TYR A 101 4.82 9.20 2.19
N THR A 102 5.11 10.45 1.84
CA THR A 102 6.26 10.79 0.98
C THR A 102 7.56 10.30 1.63
N ASP A 103 7.75 10.54 2.93
CA ASP A 103 8.91 10.04 3.68
C ASP A 103 8.86 8.52 3.89
N GLY A 104 7.66 7.97 4.09
CA GLY A 104 7.43 6.54 4.20
C GLY A 104 7.92 5.76 2.98
N PHE A 105 7.50 6.17 1.78
CA PHE A 105 7.94 5.56 0.53
C PHE A 105 9.42 5.78 0.24
N ARG A 106 9.97 7.00 0.49
CA ARG A 106 11.42 7.24 0.36
C ARG A 106 12.23 6.33 1.28
N SER A 107 11.76 6.10 2.51
CA SER A 107 12.39 5.20 3.46
C SER A 107 12.32 3.74 3.01
N LEU A 108 11.18 3.32 2.44
CA LEU A 108 11.02 1.97 1.87
C LEU A 108 12.02 1.72 0.73
N LEU A 109 12.08 2.63 -0.24
CA LEU A 109 13.03 2.59 -1.35
C LEU A 109 14.47 2.48 -0.85
N THR A 110 14.85 3.34 0.10
CA THR A 110 16.20 3.38 0.67
C THR A 110 16.56 2.05 1.37
N ARG A 111 15.64 1.47 2.17
CA ARG A 111 15.85 0.16 2.80
C ARG A 111 16.07 -0.95 1.77
N LYS A 112 15.46 -0.83 0.59
CA LYS A 112 15.62 -1.76 -0.53
C LYS A 112 16.84 -1.48 -1.40
N GLY A 113 17.67 -0.52 -1.01
CA GLY A 113 18.89 -0.15 -1.73
C GLY A 113 18.61 0.65 -3.01
N ILE A 114 17.42 1.20 -3.17
CA ILE A 114 17.03 2.05 -4.30
C ILE A 114 17.13 3.50 -3.81
N ASN A 115 18.00 4.28 -4.45
CA ASN A 115 18.09 5.71 -4.15
C ASN A 115 16.82 6.43 -4.65
N PRO A 116 15.99 7.04 -3.78
CA PRO A 116 14.76 7.69 -4.22
C PRO A 116 15.01 8.85 -5.21
N ASP A 117 16.17 9.49 -5.13
CA ASP A 117 16.53 10.62 -6.00
C ASP A 117 16.94 10.18 -7.41
N ASP A 118 17.11 8.87 -7.63
CA ASP A 118 17.31 8.31 -8.98
C ASP A 118 15.98 8.11 -9.73
N LEU A 119 14.84 8.18 -9.04
CA LEU A 119 13.50 8.07 -9.64
C LEU A 119 13.03 9.45 -10.10
N ASN A 120 12.31 9.52 -11.22
CA ASN A 120 11.71 10.75 -11.73
C ASN A 120 10.42 11.11 -10.97
N VAL A 121 10.55 11.38 -9.68
CA VAL A 121 9.46 11.78 -8.79
C VAL A 121 9.74 13.17 -8.23
N ASN A 122 8.78 14.08 -8.32
CA ASN A 122 8.89 15.39 -7.68
C ASN A 122 8.55 15.31 -6.18
N TRP A 123 9.46 14.73 -5.40
CA TRP A 123 9.27 14.46 -3.97
C TRP A 123 8.91 15.70 -3.14
N GLU A 124 9.50 16.85 -3.44
CA GLU A 124 9.18 18.10 -2.75
C GLU A 124 7.75 18.56 -3.05
N SER A 125 7.31 18.41 -4.31
CA SER A 125 5.94 18.76 -4.70
C SER A 125 4.92 17.86 -4.01
N ILE A 126 5.11 16.55 -4.03
CA ILE A 126 4.20 15.60 -3.36
C ILE A 126 4.14 15.88 -1.86
N ARG A 127 5.30 16.03 -1.21
CA ARG A 127 5.38 16.36 0.23
C ARG A 127 4.60 17.62 0.58
N SER A 128 4.74 18.67 -0.24
CA SER A 128 4.05 19.95 0.02
C SER A 128 2.53 19.85 -0.12
N LYS A 129 2.05 18.90 -0.92
CA LYS A 129 0.63 18.66 -1.22
C LYS A 129 -0.06 17.71 -0.27
N GLU A 130 0.66 17.03 0.63
CA GLU A 130 0.05 16.10 1.59
C GLU A 130 -1.05 16.75 2.45
N LEU A 131 -0.99 18.07 2.70
CA LEU A 131 -2.03 18.80 3.42
C LEU A 131 -3.18 19.30 2.54
N GLU A 132 -3.01 19.30 1.22
CA GLU A 132 -3.98 19.83 0.24
C GLU A 132 -4.84 18.73 -0.37
N TYR A 133 -4.32 17.51 -0.43
CA TYR A 133 -5.00 16.33 -0.98
C TYR A 133 -5.40 15.36 0.13
N ASP A 134 -6.40 14.53 -0.16
CA ASP A 134 -6.88 13.45 0.70
C ASP A 134 -6.02 12.19 0.50
N GLU A 135 -6.67 11.02 0.50
CA GLU A 135 -6.02 9.74 0.25
C GLU A 135 -5.53 9.59 -1.20
N SER A 136 -6.19 10.23 -2.18
CA SER A 136 -5.84 10.09 -3.60
C SER A 136 -4.37 10.37 -3.92
N LEU A 137 -3.73 11.29 -3.18
CA LEU A 137 -2.33 11.63 -3.40
C LEU A 137 -1.35 10.51 -2.99
N VAL A 138 -1.70 9.64 -2.03
CA VAL A 138 -0.86 8.46 -1.71
C VAL A 138 -0.89 7.44 -2.85
N ASP A 139 -2.06 7.26 -3.46
CA ASP A 139 -2.28 6.34 -4.59
C ASP A 139 -1.61 6.86 -5.86
N ILE A 140 -1.68 8.17 -6.10
CA ILE A 140 -0.95 8.84 -7.19
C ILE A 140 0.56 8.69 -6.99
N LEU A 141 1.08 8.96 -5.79
CA LEU A 141 2.50 8.76 -5.50
C LEU A 141 2.92 7.32 -5.72
N TYR A 142 2.11 6.37 -5.24
CA TYR A 142 2.32 4.94 -5.48
C TYR A 142 2.41 4.65 -6.98
N SER A 143 1.49 5.18 -7.80
CA SER A 143 1.47 4.96 -9.26
C SER A 143 2.74 5.48 -9.94
N ILE A 144 3.17 6.70 -9.59
CA ILE A 144 4.40 7.29 -10.13
C ILE A 144 5.62 6.43 -9.75
N ILE A 145 5.70 6.00 -8.49
CA ILE A 145 6.80 5.13 -8.04
C ILE A 145 6.77 3.79 -8.79
N ASN A 146 5.60 3.19 -8.97
CA ASN A 146 5.45 1.92 -9.68
C ASN A 146 5.99 2.01 -11.10
N TYR A 147 5.61 3.06 -11.85
CA TYR A 147 6.12 3.31 -13.20
C TYR A 147 7.65 3.37 -13.25
N GLU A 148 8.28 4.08 -12.31
CA GLU A 148 9.73 4.21 -12.24
C GLU A 148 10.46 2.91 -11.83
N LEU A 149 9.78 2.02 -11.09
CA LEU A 149 10.33 0.75 -10.61
C LEU A 149 10.18 -0.39 -11.62
N GLU A 150 9.11 -0.39 -12.42
CA GLU A 150 8.85 -1.44 -13.41
C GLU A 150 10.02 -1.58 -14.40
N HIS A 151 10.55 -0.46 -14.88
CA HIS A 151 11.72 -0.41 -15.75
C HIS A 151 13.03 -0.90 -15.09
N ARG A 152 13.02 -1.08 -13.77
CA ARG A 152 14.16 -1.56 -12.96
C ARG A 152 14.00 -3.01 -12.51
N GLY A 153 12.93 -3.71 -12.95
CA GLY A 153 12.66 -5.10 -12.62
C GLY A 153 12.12 -5.30 -11.19
N TYR A 154 11.56 -4.25 -10.60
CA TYR A 154 10.90 -4.29 -9.30
C TYR A 154 9.40 -4.08 -9.44
N SER A 155 8.64 -4.70 -8.55
CA SER A 155 7.23 -4.42 -8.33
C SER A 155 7.08 -3.81 -6.94
N ILE A 156 6.29 -2.74 -6.85
CA ILE A 156 5.74 -2.23 -5.61
C ILE A 156 4.30 -2.72 -5.49
N PHE A 157 3.85 -3.02 -4.27
CA PHE A 157 2.46 -3.40 -3.97
C PHE A 157 2.19 -3.23 -2.48
N GLY A 158 0.92 -3.04 -2.14
CA GLY A 158 0.43 -3.04 -0.77
C GLY A 158 -0.33 -4.32 -0.44
N ILE A 159 -0.40 -4.69 0.84
CA ILE A 159 -1.40 -5.65 1.33
C ILE A 159 -2.25 -5.03 2.43
N ASN A 160 -3.52 -5.44 2.48
CA ASN A 160 -4.43 -5.16 3.59
C ASN A 160 -5.11 -6.46 4.03
N MET A 161 -5.07 -6.72 5.34
CA MET A 161 -5.65 -7.92 5.97
C MET A 161 -6.96 -7.63 6.73
N GLY A 162 -7.61 -6.49 6.44
CA GLY A 162 -8.79 -5.99 7.16
C GLY A 162 -8.48 -4.94 8.24
N TYR A 163 -7.28 -4.35 8.21
CA TYR A 163 -6.88 -3.25 9.10
C TYR A 163 -7.12 -1.89 8.44
N GLU A 164 -7.13 -0.80 9.22
CA GLU A 164 -7.19 0.58 8.71
C GLU A 164 -5.80 1.07 8.22
N SER A 165 -5.08 0.19 7.53
CA SER A 165 -3.71 0.42 7.09
C SER A 165 -3.30 -0.53 5.97
N THR A 166 -2.28 -0.13 5.21
CA THR A 166 -1.66 -0.91 4.14
C THR A 166 -0.18 -1.11 4.44
N LEU A 167 0.31 -2.34 4.26
CA LEU A 167 1.75 -2.64 4.27
C LEU A 167 2.27 -2.63 2.84
N TYR A 168 3.12 -1.65 2.51
CA TYR A 168 3.76 -1.55 1.20
C TYR A 168 5.08 -2.30 1.16
N PHE A 169 5.30 -3.05 0.08
CA PHE A 169 6.49 -3.84 -0.19
C PHE A 169 7.07 -3.46 -1.55
N ILE A 170 8.39 -3.65 -1.70
CA ILE A 170 9.07 -3.62 -2.99
C ILE A 170 9.88 -4.91 -3.12
N LEU A 171 9.63 -5.67 -4.19
CA LEU A 171 10.28 -6.95 -4.47
C LEU A 171 10.67 -7.03 -5.94
N PRO A 172 11.59 -7.93 -6.31
CA PRO A 172 11.79 -8.27 -7.72
C PRO A 172 10.48 -8.77 -8.34
N GLU A 173 10.21 -8.39 -9.59
CA GLU A 173 8.97 -8.71 -10.31
C GLU A 173 8.60 -10.21 -10.25
N LYS A 174 9.60 -11.08 -10.41
CA LYS A 174 9.40 -12.54 -10.33
C LYS A 174 8.88 -13.02 -8.99
N ALA A 175 9.23 -12.35 -7.89
CA ALA A 175 8.72 -12.67 -6.55
C ALA A 175 7.28 -12.22 -6.41
N PHE A 176 6.95 -11.02 -6.88
CA PHE A 176 5.58 -10.52 -6.91
C PHE A 176 4.64 -11.44 -7.71
N LEU A 177 5.05 -11.93 -8.89
CA LEU A 177 4.24 -12.88 -9.67
C LEU A 177 3.94 -14.22 -8.96
N ARG A 178 4.69 -14.58 -7.92
CA ARG A 178 4.38 -15.76 -7.08
C ARG A 178 3.39 -15.44 -5.96
N ILE A 179 3.37 -14.17 -5.53
CA ILE A 179 2.43 -13.63 -4.54
C ILE A 179 1.07 -13.36 -5.18
N ASP A 180 1.05 -12.72 -6.34
CA ASP A 180 -0.16 -12.33 -7.07
C ASP A 180 -0.79 -13.54 -7.76
N ASN A 181 -1.35 -14.43 -6.95
CA ASN A 181 -1.99 -15.67 -7.37
C ASN A 181 -3.34 -15.85 -6.66
N GLU A 182 -4.21 -14.83 -6.78
CA GLU A 182 -5.56 -14.79 -6.19
C GLU A 182 -5.58 -15.07 -4.67
N PRO A 183 -4.88 -14.26 -3.85
CA PRO A 183 -4.86 -14.46 -2.40
C PRO A 183 -6.27 -14.36 -1.80
N GLN A 184 -6.53 -15.18 -0.79
CA GLN A 184 -7.82 -15.24 -0.10
C GLN A 184 -7.78 -14.55 1.27
N LEU A 185 -6.59 -14.32 1.82
CA LEU A 185 -6.39 -13.83 3.20
C LEU A 185 -6.02 -12.36 3.29
N PHE A 186 -5.69 -11.74 2.16
CA PHE A 186 -5.40 -10.32 2.06
C PHE A 186 -5.82 -9.77 0.70
N THR A 187 -6.08 -8.47 0.65
CA THR A 187 -6.24 -7.73 -0.60
C THR A 187 -4.87 -7.19 -1.02
N ILE A 188 -4.51 -7.39 -2.29
CA ILE A 188 -3.36 -6.74 -2.92
C ILE A 188 -3.80 -5.37 -3.43
N PHE A 189 -3.03 -4.35 -3.06
CA PHE A 189 -3.11 -2.99 -3.60
C PHE A 189 -2.00 -2.83 -4.62
N ASP A 190 -2.35 -2.96 -5.90
CA ASP A 190 -1.47 -2.72 -7.03
C ASP A 190 -2.11 -1.74 -8.04
N ILE A 191 -1.45 -1.52 -9.18
CA ILE A 191 -2.01 -0.65 -10.23
C ILE A 191 -3.38 -1.16 -10.70
N GLY A 192 -3.53 -2.47 -10.90
CA GLY A 192 -4.81 -3.04 -11.32
C GLY A 192 -5.92 -2.81 -10.30
N PHE A 193 -5.61 -2.81 -9.00
CA PHE A 193 -6.55 -2.42 -7.96
C PHE A 193 -6.92 -0.93 -8.05
N LEU A 194 -5.94 -0.04 -8.22
CA LEU A 194 -6.17 1.40 -8.35
C LEU A 194 -7.03 1.74 -9.58
N GLU A 195 -6.83 1.05 -10.71
CA GLU A 195 -7.68 1.16 -11.92
C GLU A 195 -9.14 0.74 -11.69
N THR A 196 -9.46 0.05 -10.59
CA THR A 196 -10.85 -0.26 -10.22
C THR A 196 -11.53 0.86 -9.44
N ILE A 197 -10.74 1.78 -8.89
CA ILE A 197 -11.20 2.89 -8.04
C ILE A 197 -11.23 4.19 -8.85
N TYR A 198 -10.15 4.44 -9.58
CA TYR A 198 -9.94 5.66 -10.34
C TYR A 198 -10.19 5.44 -11.82
N ASN A 199 -10.63 6.51 -12.49
CA ASN A 199 -10.45 6.62 -13.93
C ASN A 199 -9.01 7.11 -14.21
N GLU A 200 -8.79 7.64 -15.42
CA GLU A 200 -7.51 8.24 -15.76
C GLU A 200 -7.21 9.48 -14.88
N ILE A 201 -6.06 9.49 -14.22
CA ILE A 201 -5.53 10.64 -13.49
C ILE A 201 -4.40 11.26 -14.29
N TYR A 202 -4.44 12.59 -14.40
CA TYR A 202 -3.43 13.37 -15.07
C TYR A 202 -2.73 14.32 -14.10
N GLU A 203 -1.41 14.48 -14.25
CA GLU A 203 -0.66 15.60 -13.70
C GLU A 203 -0.74 16.80 -14.66
N VAL A 204 -1.02 17.99 -14.12
CA VAL A 204 -1.02 19.24 -14.87
C VAL A 204 0.43 19.67 -15.17
N ALA A 205 0.88 19.47 -16.40
CA ALA A 205 2.23 19.84 -16.85
C ALA A 205 2.36 21.32 -17.25
N GLY A 206 1.25 21.98 -17.59
CA GLY A 206 1.24 23.36 -18.09
C GLY A 206 0.02 24.16 -17.65
N ASN A 207 0.05 25.47 -17.89
CA ASN A 207 -1.08 26.34 -17.51
C ASN A 207 -2.34 26.01 -18.31
N LEU A 208 -3.40 25.56 -17.63
CA LEU A 208 -4.71 25.25 -18.20
C LEU A 208 -5.64 26.46 -18.30
N GLY A 209 -5.28 27.60 -17.69
CA GLY A 209 -6.11 28.81 -17.68
C GLY A 209 -7.29 28.75 -16.72
N THR A 210 -7.35 27.75 -15.84
CA THR A 210 -8.38 27.57 -14.82
C THR A 210 -7.92 28.10 -13.47
N GLU A 211 -8.76 28.89 -12.80
CA GLU A 211 -8.49 29.36 -11.44
C GLU A 211 -8.35 28.18 -10.46
N ASN A 212 -7.48 28.31 -9.45
CA ASN A 212 -7.17 27.28 -8.45
C ASN A 212 -6.46 26.02 -8.96
N VAL A 213 -6.11 25.94 -10.25
CA VAL A 213 -5.30 24.85 -10.81
C VAL A 213 -3.90 25.34 -11.11
N ARG A 214 -2.89 24.62 -10.61
CA ARG A 214 -1.47 24.95 -10.78
C ARG A 214 -0.74 23.81 -11.48
N ILE A 215 0.43 24.13 -12.02
CA ILE A 215 1.33 23.11 -12.56
C ILE A 215 1.74 22.16 -11.42
N GLY A 216 1.66 20.87 -11.72
CA GLY A 216 1.89 19.74 -10.83
C GLY A 216 0.62 19.27 -10.08
N ASP A 217 -0.51 19.97 -10.16
CA ASP A 217 -1.75 19.48 -9.56
C ASP A 217 -2.28 18.25 -10.31
N PHE A 218 -3.15 17.48 -9.65
CA PHE A 218 -3.70 16.26 -10.21
C PHE A 218 -5.20 16.41 -10.48
N ILE A 219 -5.62 15.87 -11.62
CA ILE A 219 -7.01 15.88 -12.08
C ILE A 219 -7.43 14.48 -12.51
N GLU A 220 -8.62 14.05 -12.12
CA GLU A 220 -9.22 12.80 -12.56
C GLU A 220 -10.23 13.07 -13.67
N LYS A 221 -10.16 12.30 -14.76
CA LYS A 221 -11.11 12.34 -15.86
C LYS A 221 -12.39 11.59 -15.50
N ARG A 222 -13.54 12.23 -15.68
CA ARG A 222 -14.86 11.63 -15.47
C ARG A 222 -15.75 11.95 -16.67
N GLY A 223 -15.79 11.03 -17.64
CA GLY A 223 -16.43 11.27 -18.92
C GLY A 223 -15.64 12.28 -19.77
N ASN A 224 -16.24 13.44 -20.06
CA ASN A 224 -15.61 14.50 -20.85
C ASN A 224 -15.08 15.67 -19.98
N GLU A 225 -15.17 15.52 -18.66
CA GLU A 225 -14.83 16.53 -17.67
C GLU A 225 -13.65 16.05 -16.81
N TYR A 226 -12.93 16.99 -16.22
CA TYR A 226 -11.79 16.74 -15.35
C TYR A 226 -11.99 17.42 -14.01
N TYR A 227 -11.70 16.69 -12.95
CA TYR A 227 -11.97 17.11 -11.58
C TYR A 227 -10.66 17.16 -10.80
N THR A 228 -10.36 18.28 -10.17
CA THR A 228 -9.26 18.33 -9.19
C THR A 228 -9.55 17.43 -7.99
N LEU A 229 -8.49 16.99 -7.32
CA LEU A 229 -8.54 16.00 -6.23
C LEU A 229 -8.19 16.59 -4.86
N PHE A 230 -8.50 17.87 -4.64
CA PHE A 230 -8.21 18.52 -3.36
C PHE A 230 -9.13 17.99 -2.26
N ALA A 231 -8.60 17.85 -1.05
CA ALA A 231 -9.37 17.46 0.14
C ALA A 231 -10.47 18.48 0.48
N ASP A 232 -10.19 19.77 0.26
CA ASP A 232 -11.17 20.84 0.43
C ASP A 232 -12.05 20.94 -0.81
N ALA A 233 -13.27 20.39 -0.71
CA ALA A 233 -14.24 20.39 -1.79
C ALA A 233 -14.56 21.80 -2.33
N SER A 234 -14.38 22.86 -1.55
CA SER A 234 -14.61 24.25 -2.02
C SER A 234 -13.53 24.75 -2.98
N LYS A 235 -12.36 24.10 -3.00
CA LYS A 235 -11.27 24.38 -3.95
C LYS A 235 -11.38 23.56 -5.22
N ASN A 236 -12.24 22.53 -5.22
CA ASN A 236 -12.35 21.66 -6.37
C ASN A 236 -13.02 22.35 -7.55
N VAL A 237 -12.43 22.18 -8.73
CA VAL A 237 -12.91 22.77 -9.97
C VAL A 237 -13.12 21.69 -11.03
N VAL A 238 -14.09 21.96 -11.90
CA VAL A 238 -14.35 21.15 -13.09
C VAL A 238 -13.73 21.85 -14.28
N ILE A 239 -12.99 21.11 -15.09
CA ILE A 239 -12.32 21.59 -16.30
C ILE A 239 -12.90 20.82 -17.48
N GLU A 240 -13.20 21.53 -18.56
CA GLU A 240 -13.68 20.94 -19.82
C GLU A 240 -12.65 21.18 -20.93
N ASN A 241 -12.70 20.33 -21.97
CA ASN A 241 -11.94 20.52 -23.21
C ASN A 241 -10.41 20.51 -23.07
N ILE A 242 -9.87 19.64 -22.22
CA ILE A 242 -8.42 19.36 -22.19
C ILE A 242 -8.08 18.45 -23.38
N ASP A 243 -7.04 18.83 -24.14
CA ASP A 243 -6.42 17.93 -25.11
C ASP A 243 -5.43 17.00 -24.39
N GLU A 244 -5.86 15.77 -24.13
CA GLU A 244 -5.09 14.72 -23.43
C GLU A 244 -3.77 14.38 -24.15
N ASN A 245 -3.67 14.67 -25.45
CA ASN A 245 -2.47 14.38 -26.24
C ASN A 245 -1.42 15.48 -26.16
N ASP A 246 -1.76 16.65 -25.59
CA ASP A 246 -0.80 17.73 -25.38
C ASP A 246 -0.06 17.50 -24.04
N GLU A 247 1.03 16.73 -24.10
CA GLU A 247 1.90 16.45 -22.94
C GLU A 247 2.53 17.71 -22.31
N SER A 248 2.48 18.86 -23.00
CA SER A 248 2.88 20.14 -22.42
C SER A 248 1.83 20.72 -21.46
N LYS A 249 0.61 20.17 -21.48
CA LYS A 249 -0.52 20.58 -20.65
C LYS A 249 -0.84 19.57 -19.57
N VAL A 250 -0.91 18.29 -19.92
CA VAL A 250 -1.27 17.21 -19.00
C VAL A 250 -0.48 15.95 -19.30
N LYS A 251 -0.21 15.14 -18.29
CA LYS A 251 0.45 13.84 -18.43
C LYS A 251 -0.31 12.79 -17.66
N ILE A 252 -0.62 11.66 -18.28
CA ILE A 252 -1.28 10.55 -17.61
C ILE A 252 -0.35 9.94 -16.55
N ILE A 253 -0.90 9.63 -15.38
CA ILE A 253 -0.18 9.12 -14.20
C ILE A 253 -0.79 7.81 -13.68
N LEU A 254 -2.11 7.66 -13.79
CA LEU A 254 -2.86 6.45 -13.43
C LEU A 254 -4.00 6.28 -14.43
#